data_AF-A0A561UMM1-F1
#
_entry.id   AF-A0A561UMM1-F1
#
_cell.length_a   1.000
_cell.length_b   1.000
_cell.length_c   1.000
_cell.angle_alpha   90.00
_cell.angle_beta   90.00
_cell.angle_gamma   90.00
#
_symmetry.space_group_name_H-M   'P 1'
#
loop_
_entity.id
_entity.type
_entity.pdbx_description
1 polymer ?
#
loop_
_entity_poly.entity_id
_entity_poly.type
_entity_poly.pdbx_seq_one_letter_code
_entity_poly.pdbx_strand_id
1 'polypeptide(L)'
;MIDDKIRELAKMLSSHVPAFLVDDLLTYMREDERELGLEILCEKLYDELVPLSSAEIEMILELGEMLDLPADMVGQVAELGAEE
;
A
#
# COMPACT_ATOMS: atom_id res chain seq x y z
N MET A 1 -12.63 10.01 -2.63
CA MET A 1 -11.46 10.72 -3.20
C MET A 1 -10.25 9.85 -2.93
N ILE A 2 -9.40 9.61 -3.92
CA ILE A 2 -8.30 8.64 -3.82
C ILE A 2 -7.32 9.03 -2.68
N ASP A 3 -7.11 10.33 -2.48
CA ASP A 3 -6.24 10.88 -1.43
C ASP A 3 -6.74 10.54 -0.01
N ASP A 4 -8.05 10.41 0.18
CA ASP A 4 -8.61 10.07 1.49
C ASP A 4 -8.34 8.60 1.84
N LYS A 5 -8.47 7.71 0.84
CA LYS A 5 -8.13 6.28 0.96
C LYS A 5 -6.63 6.07 1.20
N ILE A 6 -5.76 6.80 0.48
CA ILE A 6 -4.30 6.75 0.71
C ILE A 6 -3.96 7.16 2.14
N ARG A 7 -4.59 8.21 2.67
CA ARG A 7 -4.41 8.64 4.07
C ARG A 7 -4.95 7.63 5.08
N GLU A 8 -6.03 6.92 4.74
CA GLU A 8 -6.57 5.85 5.56
C GLU A 8 -5.62 4.65 5.61
N LEU A 9 -5.14 4.19 4.45
CA LEU A 9 -4.12 3.16 4.34
C LEU A 9 -2.87 3.51 5.16
N ALA A 10 -2.36 4.74 4.99
CA ALA A 10 -1.21 5.24 5.75
C ALA A 10 -1.41 5.15 7.27
N LYS A 11 -2.62 5.42 7.76
CA LYS A 11 -2.94 5.29 9.20
C LYS A 11 -2.96 3.83 9.64
N MET A 12 -3.55 2.94 8.85
CA MET A 12 -3.61 1.50 9.16
C MET A 12 -2.18 0.94 9.29
N LEU A 13 -1.36 1.20 8.27
CA LEU A 13 0.04 0.74 8.21
C LEU A 13 0.90 1.37 9.30
N SER A 14 0.67 2.63 9.70
CA SER A 14 1.48 3.29 10.74
C SER A 14 1.50 2.59 12.10
N SER A 15 0.58 1.63 12.33
CA SER A 15 0.52 0.83 13.55
C SER A 15 1.62 -0.23 13.65
N HIS A 16 2.12 -0.75 12.52
CA HIS A 16 3.09 -1.85 12.50
C HIS A 16 4.16 -1.77 11.39
N VAL A 17 3.97 -0.89 10.41
CA VAL A 17 4.92 -0.61 9.32
C VAL A 17 5.86 0.52 9.74
N PRO A 18 7.14 0.47 9.35
CA PRO A 18 8.06 1.58 9.55
C PRO A 18 7.51 2.91 9.03
N ALA A 19 7.61 3.97 9.86
CA ALA A 19 7.07 5.29 9.55
C ALA A 19 7.63 5.89 8.25
N PHE A 20 8.86 5.53 7.85
CA PHE A 20 9.47 6.03 6.63
C PHE A 20 8.71 5.56 5.37
N LEU A 21 8.17 4.34 5.34
CA LEU A 21 7.39 3.84 4.20
C LEU A 21 6.08 4.60 4.03
N VAL A 22 5.44 4.92 5.16
CA VAL A 22 4.22 5.71 5.19
C VAL A 22 4.50 7.16 4.75
N ASP A 23 5.61 7.74 5.18
CA ASP A 23 6.01 9.09 4.79
C ASP A 23 6.36 9.19 3.30
N ASP A 24 7.00 8.15 2.74
CA ASP A 24 7.32 8.03 1.31
C ASP A 24 6.03 8.05 0.47
N LEU A 25 5.05 7.20 0.81
CA LEU A 25 3.73 7.17 0.16
C LEU A 25 3.06 8.55 0.19
N LEU A 26 3.08 9.22 1.34
CA LEU A 26 2.49 10.55 1.50
C LEU A 26 3.24 11.63 0.73
N THR A 27 4.55 11.46 0.50
CA THR A 27 5.37 12.33 -0.33
C THR A 27 4.99 12.20 -1.79
N TYR A 28 4.97 10.98 -2.34
CA TYR A 28 4.52 10.72 -3.71
C TYR A 28 3.10 11.21 -3.97
N MET A 29 2.19 11.07 -2.99
CA MET A 29 0.83 11.63 -3.09
C MET A 29 0.83 13.15 -3.26
N ARG A 30 1.75 13.89 -2.61
CA ARG A 30 1.86 15.35 -2.74
C ARG A 30 2.45 15.79 -4.08
N GLU A 31 3.27 14.94 -4.68
CA GLU A 31 3.91 15.17 -5.99
C GLU A 31 3.03 14.71 -7.16
N ASP A 32 1.79 14.26 -6.88
CA ASP A 32 0.83 13.69 -7.84
C ASP A 32 1.24 12.30 -8.39
N GLU A 33 2.31 11.72 -7.86
CA GLU A 33 2.88 10.42 -8.24
C GLU A 33 2.31 9.26 -7.39
N ARG A 34 0.99 9.27 -7.14
CA ARG A 34 0.31 8.31 -6.25
C ARG A 34 0.50 6.83 -6.66
N GLU A 35 0.51 6.58 -7.97
CA GLU A 35 0.77 5.26 -8.58
C GLU A 35 2.13 4.73 -8.13
N LEU A 36 3.19 5.50 -8.38
CA LEU A 36 4.56 5.17 -8.02
C LEU A 36 4.71 4.99 -6.51
N GLY A 37 4.07 5.84 -5.70
CA GLY A 37 4.13 5.72 -4.24
C GLY A 37 3.49 4.42 -3.73
N LEU A 38 2.37 4.00 -4.30
CA LEU A 38 1.72 2.74 -3.93
C LEU A 38 2.51 1.53 -4.43
N GLU A 39 3.09 1.61 -5.63
CA GLU A 39 3.99 0.61 -6.19
C GLU A 39 5.20 0.35 -5.28
N ILE A 40 5.91 1.41 -4.89
CA ILE A 40 7.07 1.32 -4.00
C ILE A 40 6.68 0.75 -2.65
N LEU A 41 5.54 1.18 -2.10
CA LEU A 41 5.03 0.65 -0.85
C LEU A 41 4.78 -0.86 -0.95
N CYS A 42 4.11 -1.33 -2.00
CA CYS A 42 3.82 -2.75 -2.22
C CYS A 42 5.12 -3.57 -2.31
N GLU A 43 6.10 -3.09 -3.08
CA GLU A 43 7.42 -3.74 -3.20
C GLU A 43 8.11 -3.86 -1.85
N LYS A 44 8.11 -2.79 -1.04
CA LYS A 44 8.74 -2.78 0.28
C LYS A 44 8.04 -3.69 1.28
N LEU A 45 6.71 -3.68 1.31
CA LEU A 45 5.93 -4.58 2.16
C LEU A 45 6.22 -6.04 1.84
N TYR A 46 6.37 -6.37 0.56
CA TYR A 46 6.72 -7.72 0.11
C TYR A 46 8.17 -8.10 0.42
N ASP A 47 9.15 -7.23 0.11
CA ASP A 47 10.57 -7.46 0.39
C ASP A 47 10.86 -7.64 1.89
N GLU A 48 10.21 -6.84 2.73
CA GLU A 48 10.34 -6.92 4.19
C GLU A 48 9.44 -7.99 4.82
N LEU A 49 8.65 -8.74 4.02
CA LEU A 49 7.68 -9.74 4.47
C LEU A 49 6.78 -9.23 5.60
N VAL A 50 6.28 -8.01 5.43
CA VAL A 50 5.45 -7.35 6.45
C VAL A 50 4.10 -8.06 6.52
N PRO A 51 3.70 -8.58 7.70
CA PRO A 51 2.39 -9.20 7.85
C PRO A 51 1.31 -8.13 7.79
N LEU A 52 0.40 -8.25 6.82
CA LEU A 52 -0.71 -7.32 6.62
C LEU A 52 -2.03 -7.95 7.02
N SER A 53 -2.93 -7.14 7.55
CA SER A 53 -4.30 -7.58 7.80
C SER A 53 -5.13 -7.63 6.50
N SER A 54 -6.21 -8.42 6.50
CA SER A 54 -7.13 -8.50 5.36
C SER A 54 -7.68 -7.13 4.96
N ALA A 55 -7.92 -6.25 5.93
CA ALA A 55 -8.42 -4.90 5.68
C ALA A 55 -7.38 -4.01 4.98
N GLU A 56 -6.10 -4.17 5.28
CA GLU A 56 -5.02 -3.43 4.60
C GLU A 56 -4.83 -3.94 3.19
N ILE A 57 -4.87 -5.25 3.00
CA ILE A 57 -4.80 -5.87 1.68
C ILE A 57 -5.97 -5.42 0.81
N GLU A 58 -7.21 -5.44 1.32
CA GLU A 58 -8.38 -4.93 0.59
C GLU A 58 -8.20 -3.46 0.19
N MET A 59 -7.69 -2.61 1.10
CA MET A 59 -7.45 -1.20 0.81
C MET A 59 -6.37 -0.99 -0.27
N ILE A 60 -5.28 -1.77 -0.22
CA ILE A 60 -4.21 -1.71 -1.22
C ILE A 60 -4.73 -2.19 -2.58
N LEU A 61 -5.50 -3.29 -2.63
CA LEU A 61 -6.12 -3.80 -3.85
C LEU A 61 -7.07 -2.78 -4.49
N GLU A 62 -7.94 -2.17 -3.67
CA GLU A 62 -8.87 -1.16 -4.14
C GLU A 62 -8.15 0.09 -4.65
N LEU A 63 -7.13 0.57 -3.93
CA LEU A 63 -6.30 1.68 -4.39
C LEU A 63 -5.53 1.34 -5.67
N GLY A 64 -5.05 0.11 -5.78
CA GLY A 64 -4.42 -0.42 -6.99
C GLY A 64 -5.33 -0.36 -8.20
N GLU A 65 -6.57 -0.85 -8.06
CA GLU A 65 -7.58 -0.78 -9.11
C GLU A 65 -7.93 0.66 -9.49
N MET A 66 -8.07 1.55 -8.50
CA MET A 66 -8.36 2.97 -8.75
C MET A 66 -7.22 3.72 -9.45
N LEU A 67 -5.98 3.29 -9.24
CA LEU A 67 -4.77 3.85 -9.85
C LEU A 67 -4.36 3.13 -11.15
N ASP A 68 -5.14 2.14 -11.61
CA ASP A 68 -4.83 1.32 -12.79
C ASP A 68 -3.49 0.55 -12.66
N LEU A 69 -3.11 0.19 -11.43
CA LEU A 69 -1.88 -0.55 -11.16
C LEU A 69 -1.97 -2.02 -11.62
N PRO A 70 -0.84 -2.64 -12.00
CA PRO A 70 -0.83 -4.03 -12.43
C PRO A 70 -1.31 -4.97 -11.32
N ALA A 71 -2.28 -5.83 -11.62
CA ALA A 71 -2.81 -6.80 -10.66
C ALA A 71 -1.73 -7.76 -10.10
N ASP A 72 -0.66 -8.02 -10.86
CA ASP A 72 0.48 -8.83 -10.43
C ASP A 72 1.27 -8.16 -9.30
N MET A 73 1.42 -6.84 -9.36
CA MET A 73 2.12 -6.06 -8.34
C MET A 73 1.32 -6.02 -7.04
N VAL A 74 0.02 -5.78 -7.12
CA VAL A 74 -0.83 -5.73 -5.93
C VAL A 74 -1.14 -7.12 -5.39
N GLY A 75 -1.18 -8.12 -6.28
CA GLY A 75 -1.38 -9.53 -5.93
C GLY A 75 -0.28 -10.10 -5.05
N GLN A 76 0.98 -9.67 -5.24
CA GLN A 76 2.10 -10.08 -4.37
C GLN A 76 1.86 -9.67 -2.90
N VAL A 77 1.23 -8.53 -2.66
CA VAL A 77 0.87 -8.07 -1.31
C VAL A 77 -0.25 -8.91 -0.70
N ALA A 78 -1.18 -9.40 -1.52
CA ALA A 78 -2.24 -10.29 -1.07
C ALA A 78 -1.71 -11.66 -0.61
N GLU A 79 -0.57 -12.10 -1.15
CA GLU A 79 0.09 -13.33 -0.69
C GLU A 79 0.61 -13.22 0.75
N LEU A 80 0.98 -12.01 1.21
CA LEU A 80 1.49 -11.77 2.57
C LEU A 80 0.44 -11.98 3.67
N GLY A 81 -0.84 -11.80 3.35
CA GLY A 81 -1.95 -12.07 4.29
C GLY A 81 -2.59 -13.44 4.13
N ALA A 82 -2.10 -14.26 3.19
CA ALA A 82 -2.63 -15.60 2.95
C ALA A 82 -2.00 -16.67 3.85
N GLU A 83 -1.00 -16.32 4.67
CA GLU A 83 -0.44 -17.18 5.71
C GLU A 83 -1.24 -17.02 7.03
N GLU A 84 -2.46 -17.54 7.07
CA GLU A 84 -3.20 -17.88 8.30
C GLU A 84 -3.27 -19.40 8.53
#